data_AF-A0A1W9IX12-F1
#
_entry.id   AF-A0A1W9IX12-F1
#
_cell.length_a   1.000
_cell.length_b   1.000
_cell.length_c   1.000
_cell.angle_alpha   90.00
_cell.angle_beta   90.00
_cell.angle_gamma   90.00
#
_symmetry.space_group_name_H-M   'P 1'
#
loop_
_entity.id
_entity.type
_entity.pdbx_description
1 polymer ?
#
loop_
_entity_poly.entity_id
_entity_poly.type
_entity_poly.pdbx_seq_one_letter_code
_entity_poly.pdbx_strand_id
1 'polypeptide(L)'
;MRPDLSLRRALILLWTGAVIVIALFGGATSSGAAGPPVAFATATLNIIAGDVKVVPPEGGPARAAKDGMNLAVGAHVVTGPKSTALVTFLDGSTLTVQPDSDATVKQADLSKKQSTVRIKVNLGTVWARVARLVDAGSSFSLESNSATATVHDGLIGARQEADGTFTCWTRAGSLFLVDSSGRIISELNPGQMDVVKTGQPSNPHPFFSNDSALRVTTSLAVVPLILMADKARLAGFASPRSEVNQVFGAFTGLTEQGGYITEVPAGIAAPFTLIAEGQASGPFEVTIAGLHKGAPVSQQRLSGTIKKGERLVTTIMPQLDGATAGEPKTARIVGLTATPFQPMDGPLPGVLLLSPWE
;
A
#
# COMPACT_ATOMS: atom_id res chain seq x y z
N MET A 1 97.53 27.48 -17.09
CA MET A 1 96.40 28.31 -16.57
C MET A 1 95.68 27.54 -15.47
N ARG A 2 96.21 27.62 -14.25
CA ARG A 2 95.44 27.76 -13.00
C ARG A 2 95.57 29.26 -12.61
N PRO A 3 94.96 29.84 -11.55
CA PRO A 3 94.18 29.22 -10.47
C PRO A 3 93.00 30.05 -9.90
N ASP A 4 92.31 29.41 -8.95
CA ASP A 4 91.86 29.87 -7.62
C ASP A 4 90.89 31.03 -7.34
N LEU A 5 89.87 30.64 -6.55
CA LEU A 5 89.41 31.23 -5.28
C LEU A 5 89.78 32.69 -4.96
N SER A 6 88.74 33.49 -4.69
CA SER A 6 88.67 34.38 -3.50
C SER A 6 87.21 34.80 -3.31
N LEU A 7 86.52 34.62 -2.17
CA LEU A 7 86.73 35.11 -0.81
C LEU A 7 86.80 36.66 -0.72
N ARG A 8 85.69 37.26 -0.26
CA ARG A 8 85.58 38.17 0.92
C ARG A 8 84.73 39.43 0.67
N ARG A 9 83.71 39.57 1.54
CA ARG A 9 83.33 40.75 2.37
C ARG A 9 82.99 42.05 1.61
N ALA A 10 82.07 42.91 2.02
CA ALA A 10 81.06 43.00 3.05
C ALA A 10 80.38 44.36 2.79
N LEU A 11 79.07 44.51 2.99
CA LEU A 11 78.54 45.80 3.43
C LEU A 11 77.20 45.61 4.12
N ILE A 12 77.23 45.98 5.40
CA ILE A 12 76.15 46.04 6.36
C ILE A 12 75.33 47.29 6.06
N LEU A 13 74.01 47.18 5.99
CA LEU A 13 73.09 48.27 6.29
C LEU A 13 71.86 47.69 6.99
N LEU A 14 71.84 47.91 8.31
CA LEU A 14 70.72 47.72 9.23
C LEU A 14 69.48 48.47 8.72
N TRP A 15 68.30 47.84 8.70
CA TRP A 15 67.05 48.52 9.07
C TRP A 15 66.06 47.49 9.66
N THR A 16 65.46 47.93 10.75
CA THR A 16 64.62 47.25 11.75
C THR A 16 63.26 46.78 11.23
N GLY A 17 62.77 45.61 11.69
CA GLY A 17 61.39 45.21 11.43
C GLY A 17 60.96 43.89 12.09
N ALA A 18 60.46 44.00 13.32
CA ALA A 18 59.46 43.16 13.99
C ALA A 18 59.61 41.61 14.01
N VAL A 19 59.84 41.12 15.23
CA VAL A 19 59.68 39.74 15.69
C VAL A 19 58.20 39.34 15.66
N ILE A 20 57.86 38.26 14.95
CA ILE A 20 56.63 37.50 15.18
C ILE A 20 57.03 36.04 15.41
N VAL A 21 56.93 35.62 16.67
CA VAL A 21 57.00 34.23 17.13
C VAL A 21 55.59 33.65 17.02
N ILE A 22 55.35 32.74 16.08
CA ILE A 22 54.12 31.94 16.08
C ILE A 22 54.49 30.53 16.52
N ALA A 23 53.99 30.18 17.71
CA ALA A 23 54.08 28.86 18.30
C ALA A 23 53.24 27.86 17.51
N LEU A 24 53.86 26.75 17.12
CA LEU A 24 53.20 25.56 16.57
C LEU A 24 52.46 24.84 17.70
N PHE A 25 51.16 25.06 17.82
CA PHE A 25 50.26 24.19 18.59
C PHE A 25 49.78 23.05 17.68
N GLY A 26 50.29 21.84 17.93
CA GLY A 26 49.78 20.60 17.34
C GLY A 26 48.43 20.24 17.95
N GLY A 27 47.35 20.57 17.25
CA GLY A 27 46.01 20.08 17.56
C GLY A 27 45.77 18.72 16.89
N ALA A 28 45.73 17.66 17.69
CA ALA A 28 45.22 16.36 17.26
C ALA A 28 43.72 16.51 16.93
N THR A 29 43.39 16.49 15.65
CA THR A 29 41.99 16.43 15.20
C THR A 29 41.49 15.00 15.39
N SER A 30 40.72 14.78 16.45
CA SER A 30 39.92 13.57 16.60
C SER A 30 38.96 13.46 15.42
N SER A 31 39.26 12.54 14.50
CA SER A 31 38.33 12.12 13.46
C SER A 31 37.14 11.47 14.14
N GLY A 32 36.05 12.22 14.31
CA GLY A 32 34.77 11.68 14.75
C GLY A 32 34.32 10.66 13.70
N ALA A 33 34.47 9.37 14.01
CA ALA A 33 33.84 8.30 13.27
C ALA A 33 32.34 8.55 13.32
N ALA A 34 31.76 8.96 12.20
CA ALA A 34 30.31 8.95 12.02
C ALA A 34 29.85 7.51 12.25
N GLY A 35 29.13 7.27 13.33
CA GLY A 35 28.46 6.00 13.55
C GLY A 35 27.53 5.69 12.36
N PRO A 36 27.21 4.41 12.11
CA PRO A 36 26.27 4.05 11.07
C PRO A 36 24.97 4.86 11.26
N PRO A 37 24.40 5.44 10.19
CA PRO A 37 23.18 6.22 10.29
C PRO A 37 22.13 5.35 10.97
N VAL A 38 21.58 5.83 12.07
CA VAL A 38 20.43 5.21 12.73
C VAL A 38 19.33 5.19 11.68
N ALA A 39 19.00 4.01 11.17
CA ALA A 39 17.91 3.84 10.22
C ALA A 39 16.62 4.27 10.92
N PHE A 40 16.14 5.47 10.59
CA PHE A 40 14.84 5.92 11.06
C PHE A 40 13.77 4.99 10.48
N ALA A 41 12.82 4.57 11.30
CA ALA A 41 11.71 3.77 10.86
C ALA A 41 10.92 4.52 9.78
N THR A 42 10.84 3.95 8.58
CA THR A 42 10.12 4.57 7.45
C THR A 42 8.70 4.04 7.28
N ALA A 43 8.43 2.87 7.85
CA ALA A 43 7.12 2.24 7.88
C ALA A 43 6.98 1.30 9.09
N THR A 44 5.74 0.93 9.40
CA THR A 44 5.40 -0.09 10.40
C THR A 44 4.87 -1.33 9.69
N LEU A 45 5.38 -2.51 10.04
CA LEU A 45 4.93 -3.80 9.55
C LEU A 45 4.01 -4.46 10.58
N ASN A 46 2.80 -4.79 10.15
CA ASN A 46 1.82 -5.57 10.92
C ASN A 46 1.54 -6.91 10.23
N ILE A 47 1.28 -7.94 11.04
CA ILE A 47 0.98 -9.29 10.59
C ILE A 47 -0.53 -9.49 10.65
N ILE A 48 -1.18 -9.55 9.49
CA ILE A 48 -2.62 -9.83 9.41
C ILE A 48 -2.87 -11.32 9.64
N ALA A 49 -2.03 -12.19 9.04
CA ALA A 49 -2.15 -13.63 9.18
C ALA A 49 -0.85 -14.35 8.86
N GLY A 50 -0.66 -15.53 9.46
CA GLY A 50 0.38 -16.49 9.08
C GLY A 50 1.81 -16.09 9.42
N ASP A 51 2.76 -16.70 8.70
CA ASP A 51 4.19 -16.56 8.90
C ASP A 51 4.76 -15.47 7.98
N VAL A 52 5.17 -14.36 8.59
CA VAL A 52 5.85 -13.25 7.90
C VAL A 52 7.31 -13.22 8.34
N LYS A 53 8.21 -13.05 7.38
CA LYS A 53 9.64 -12.88 7.63
C LYS A 53 10.13 -11.55 7.05
N VAL A 54 11.19 -11.02 7.65
CA VAL A 54 11.90 -9.84 7.16
C VAL A 54 13.35 -10.20 6.86
N VAL A 55 13.83 -9.79 5.68
CA VAL A 55 15.26 -9.77 5.37
C VAL A 55 15.78 -8.36 5.62
N PRO A 56 16.82 -8.18 6.46
CA PRO A 56 17.38 -6.87 6.74
C PRO A 56 18.00 -6.18 5.51
N PRO A 57 18.07 -4.84 5.49
CA PRO A 57 18.69 -4.07 4.39
C PRO A 57 20.15 -4.44 4.10
N GLU A 58 20.91 -4.77 5.15
CA GLU A 58 22.31 -5.22 5.05
C GLU A 58 22.47 -6.62 4.44
N GLY A 59 21.36 -7.29 4.15
CA GLY A 59 21.31 -8.68 3.73
C GLY A 59 21.41 -9.66 4.91
N GLY A 60 21.48 -10.95 4.59
CA GLY A 60 21.56 -12.02 5.58
C GLY A 60 20.29 -12.89 5.65
N PRO A 61 20.17 -13.74 6.68
CA PRO A 61 19.06 -14.69 6.76
C PRO A 61 17.74 -13.98 7.09
N ALA A 62 16.66 -14.46 6.48
CA ALA A 62 15.30 -14.03 6.80
C ALA A 62 14.97 -14.35 8.27
N ARG A 63 14.46 -13.36 9.00
CA ARG A 63 14.06 -13.48 10.42
C ARG A 63 12.55 -13.40 10.53
N ALA A 64 11.95 -14.09 11.51
CA ALA A 64 10.53 -13.94 11.78
C ALA A 64 10.20 -12.47 12.11
N ALA A 65 9.16 -11.94 11.46
CA ALA A 65 8.65 -10.61 11.73
C ALA A 65 7.93 -10.59 13.08
N LYS A 66 7.86 -9.40 13.68
CA LYS A 66 7.01 -9.13 14.85
C LYS A 66 5.92 -8.15 14.43
N ASP A 67 4.72 -8.37 14.92
CA ASP A 67 3.62 -7.43 14.70
C ASP A 67 3.97 -6.04 15.26
N GLY A 68 3.62 -4.98 14.53
CA GLY A 68 3.94 -3.59 14.87
C GLY A 68 5.42 -3.22 14.75
N MET A 69 6.28 -4.04 14.14
CA MET A 69 7.71 -3.72 14.06
C MET A 69 8.02 -2.63 13.03
N ASN A 70 9.07 -1.86 13.28
CA ASN A 70 9.57 -0.89 12.32
C ASN A 70 10.23 -1.58 11.12
N LEU A 71 9.97 -1.05 9.93
CA LEU A 71 10.56 -1.48 8.67
C LEU A 71 11.43 -0.36 8.09
N ALA A 72 12.68 -0.70 7.79
CA ALA A 72 13.66 0.21 7.22
C ALA A 72 13.72 0.09 5.69
N VAL A 73 14.16 1.16 5.01
CA VAL A 73 14.50 1.13 3.59
C VAL A 73 15.56 0.07 3.33
N GLY A 74 15.38 -0.68 2.24
CA GLY A 74 16.18 -1.83 1.83
C GLY A 74 15.69 -3.16 2.40
N ALA A 75 14.81 -3.17 3.40
CA ALA A 75 14.29 -4.40 3.97
C ALA A 75 13.31 -5.11 3.02
N HIS A 76 13.31 -6.44 3.06
CA HIS A 76 12.35 -7.28 2.33
C HIS A 76 11.29 -7.80 3.29
N VAL A 77 10.03 -7.80 2.87
CA VAL A 77 8.93 -8.48 3.54
C VAL A 77 8.59 -9.71 2.73
N VAL A 78 8.72 -10.88 3.36
CA VAL A 78 8.46 -12.19 2.74
C VAL A 78 7.31 -12.86 3.48
N THR A 79 6.25 -13.21 2.76
CA THR A 79 5.07 -13.88 3.29
C THR A 79 5.07 -15.34 2.87
N GLY A 80 4.77 -16.25 3.82
CA GLY A 80 4.56 -17.66 3.51
C GLY A 80 3.19 -17.96 2.90
N PRO A 81 2.88 -19.25 2.70
CA PRO A 81 1.54 -19.69 2.33
C PRO A 81 0.52 -19.22 3.36
N LYS A 82 -0.65 -18.76 2.91
CA LYS A 82 -1.73 -18.23 3.77
C LYS A 82 -1.32 -17.08 4.70
N SER A 83 -0.22 -16.39 4.38
CA SER A 83 0.32 -15.32 5.21
C SER A 83 0.06 -13.96 4.56
N THR A 84 -0.34 -12.95 5.34
CA THR A 84 -0.60 -11.60 4.84
C THR A 84 0.04 -10.59 5.78
N ALA A 85 0.75 -9.62 5.20
CA ALA A 85 1.36 -8.53 5.93
C ALA A 85 0.81 -7.18 5.46
N LEU A 86 0.73 -6.22 6.36
CA LEU A 86 0.40 -4.83 6.08
C LEU A 86 1.58 -3.94 6.46
N VAL A 87 2.09 -3.19 5.50
CA VAL A 87 3.09 -2.15 5.72
C VAL A 87 2.40 -0.80 5.68
N THR A 88 2.54 -0.01 6.73
CA THR A 88 1.97 1.34 6.84
C THR A 88 3.09 2.37 6.82
N PHE A 89 3.07 3.28 5.84
CA PHE A 89 4.06 4.35 5.70
C PHE A 89 3.65 5.58 6.50
N LEU A 90 4.61 6.46 6.82
CA LEU A 90 4.33 7.66 7.61
C LEU A 90 3.47 8.69 6.88
N ASP A 91 3.33 8.60 5.56
CA ASP A 91 2.40 9.43 4.77
C ASP A 91 0.95 8.94 4.80
N GLY A 92 0.68 7.84 5.53
CA GLY A 92 -0.63 7.21 5.61
C GLY A 92 -0.92 6.20 4.50
N SER A 93 -0.05 6.09 3.48
CA SER A 93 -0.16 5.04 2.49
C SER A 93 0.06 3.67 3.12
N THR A 94 -0.57 2.65 2.55
CA THR A 94 -0.41 1.27 3.01
C THR A 94 -0.07 0.36 1.84
N LEU A 95 0.69 -0.70 2.11
CA LEU A 95 1.01 -1.77 1.18
C LEU A 95 0.67 -3.10 1.85
N THR A 96 -0.25 -3.85 1.25
CA THR A 96 -0.52 -5.22 1.68
C THR A 96 0.27 -6.19 0.82
N VAL A 97 1.04 -7.05 1.47
CA VAL A 97 1.80 -8.14 0.85
C VAL A 97 0.98 -9.43 1.00
N GLN A 98 0.54 -9.99 -0.12
CA GLN A 98 -0.31 -11.20 -0.16
C GLN A 98 0.48 -12.47 0.14
N PRO A 99 -0.17 -13.64 0.28
CA PRO A 99 0.54 -14.92 0.41
C PRO A 99 1.59 -15.14 -0.68
N ASP A 100 2.63 -15.89 -0.34
CA ASP A 100 3.69 -16.32 -1.27
C ASP A 100 4.34 -15.16 -2.04
N SER A 101 4.63 -14.06 -1.34
CA SER A 101 5.12 -12.81 -1.95
C SER A 101 6.39 -12.29 -1.27
N ASP A 102 7.19 -11.57 -2.03
CA ASP A 102 8.42 -10.90 -1.61
C ASP A 102 8.41 -9.46 -2.17
N ALA A 103 8.46 -8.48 -1.27
CA ALA A 103 8.53 -7.07 -1.63
C ALA A 103 9.62 -6.33 -0.83
N THR A 104 10.36 -5.46 -1.50
CA THR A 104 11.41 -4.62 -0.90
C THR A 104 10.97 -3.16 -0.85
N VAL A 105 11.13 -2.51 0.30
CA VAL A 105 10.99 -1.06 0.40
C VAL A 105 12.25 -0.41 -0.17
N LYS A 106 12.22 0.09 -1.41
CA LYS A 106 13.40 0.69 -2.07
C LYS A 106 13.67 2.12 -1.64
N GLN A 107 12.61 2.88 -1.40
CA GLN A 107 12.67 4.28 -1.02
C GLN A 107 11.43 4.62 -0.21
N ALA A 108 11.59 5.44 0.81
CA ALA A 108 10.50 5.98 1.62
C ALA A 108 10.97 7.33 2.18
N ASP A 109 11.12 8.29 1.26
CA ASP A 109 11.52 9.65 1.60
C ASP A 109 10.27 10.44 1.95
N LEU A 110 10.00 10.55 3.24
CA LEU A 110 8.77 11.10 3.78
C LEU A 110 9.08 12.44 4.47
N SER A 111 8.58 13.53 3.89
CA SER A 111 8.66 14.86 4.49
C SER A 111 7.27 15.48 4.64
N LYS A 112 7.16 16.58 5.38
CA LYS A 112 5.88 17.30 5.54
C LYS A 112 5.30 17.83 4.22
N LYS A 113 6.12 17.97 3.18
CA LYS A 113 5.72 18.57 1.91
C LYS A 113 5.69 17.56 0.78
N GLN A 114 6.66 16.65 0.73
CA GLN A 114 6.82 15.69 -0.36
C GLN A 114 6.98 14.28 0.20
N SER A 115 6.30 13.30 -0.40
CA SER A 115 6.42 11.87 -0.10
C SER A 115 6.82 11.11 -1.36
N THR A 116 7.90 10.34 -1.30
CA THR A 116 8.28 9.41 -2.37
C THR A 116 8.47 8.02 -1.80
N VAL A 117 7.58 7.10 -2.19
CA VAL A 117 7.64 5.69 -1.82
C VAL A 117 7.85 4.84 -3.05
N ARG A 118 8.86 3.97 -3.03
CA ARG A 118 9.13 3.02 -4.12
C ARG A 118 9.24 1.61 -3.53
N ILE A 119 8.44 0.70 -4.06
CA ILE A 119 8.40 -0.70 -3.65
C ILE A 119 8.81 -1.56 -4.82
N LYS A 120 9.83 -2.40 -4.62
CA LYS A 120 10.15 -3.44 -5.60
C LYS A 120 9.36 -4.71 -5.27
N VAL A 121 8.59 -5.20 -6.24
CA VAL A 121 7.90 -6.48 -6.18
C VAL A 121 8.82 -7.54 -6.75
N ASN A 122 9.44 -8.34 -5.88
CA ASN A 122 10.39 -9.38 -6.31
C ASN A 122 9.66 -10.63 -6.79
N LEU A 123 8.57 -10.99 -6.11
CA LEU A 123 7.73 -12.14 -6.43
C LEU A 123 6.34 -11.95 -5.79
N GLY A 124 5.31 -12.51 -6.43
CA GLY A 124 3.98 -12.59 -5.87
C GLY A 124 3.20 -11.29 -6.04
N THR A 125 2.23 -11.05 -5.16
CA THR A 125 1.22 -10.00 -5.32
C THR A 125 1.29 -8.99 -4.19
N VAL A 126 1.27 -7.72 -4.55
CA VAL A 126 1.09 -6.62 -3.62
C VAL A 126 0.00 -5.68 -4.10
N TRP A 127 -0.56 -4.93 -3.17
CA TRP A 127 -1.46 -3.83 -3.50
C TRP A 127 -1.37 -2.74 -2.44
N ALA A 128 -1.59 -1.51 -2.87
CA ALA A 128 -1.40 -0.34 -2.05
C ALA A 128 -2.61 0.57 -2.09
N ARG A 129 -3.01 1.08 -0.92
CA ARG A 129 -3.85 2.26 -0.80
C ARG A 129 -2.91 3.44 -0.61
N VAL A 130 -2.89 4.33 -1.58
CA VAL A 130 -2.04 5.51 -1.58
C VAL A 130 -2.87 6.68 -1.06
N ALA A 131 -2.49 7.18 0.11
CA ALA A 131 -3.12 8.37 0.68
C ALA A 131 -2.95 9.54 -0.30
N ARG A 132 -3.95 10.43 -0.39
CA ARG A 132 -3.85 11.57 -1.30
C ARG A 132 -2.61 12.38 -0.98
N LEU A 133 -1.66 12.39 -1.91
CA LEU A 133 -0.41 13.12 -1.73
C LEU A 133 -0.68 14.61 -1.99
N VAL A 134 -0.25 15.48 -1.08
CA VAL A 134 -0.63 16.92 -1.13
C VAL A 134 0.19 17.69 -2.17
N ASP A 135 1.40 17.24 -2.46
CA ASP A 135 2.34 17.90 -3.36
C ASP A 135 2.49 17.15 -4.68
N ALA A 136 2.61 17.90 -5.78
CA ALA A 136 2.70 17.34 -7.13
C ALA A 136 4.00 16.55 -7.38
N GLY A 137 5.06 16.79 -6.59
CA GLY A 137 6.30 16.03 -6.63
C GLY A 137 6.27 14.74 -5.81
N SER A 138 5.15 14.45 -5.13
CA SER A 138 4.99 13.21 -4.38
C SER A 138 4.56 12.06 -5.28
N SER A 139 5.00 10.84 -4.97
CA SER A 139 4.69 9.66 -5.77
C SER A 139 4.75 8.37 -4.97
N PHE A 140 3.95 7.39 -5.40
CA PHE A 140 4.01 6.02 -4.94
C PHE A 140 4.21 5.10 -6.15
N SER A 141 5.25 4.26 -6.11
CA SER A 141 5.62 3.39 -7.23
C SER A 141 5.74 1.92 -6.83
N LEU A 142 5.18 1.05 -7.67
CA LEU A 142 5.40 -0.41 -7.65
C LEU A 142 6.31 -0.79 -8.81
N GLU A 143 7.41 -1.48 -8.52
CA GLU A 143 8.49 -1.72 -9.47
C GLU A 143 8.77 -3.19 -9.67
N SER A 144 9.08 -3.55 -10.90
CA SER A 144 9.70 -4.82 -11.27
C SER A 144 11.03 -4.57 -11.97
N ASN A 145 11.62 -5.62 -12.53
CA ASN A 145 12.78 -5.48 -13.41
C ASN A 145 12.38 -4.97 -14.81
N SER A 146 11.11 -5.08 -15.22
CA SER A 146 10.65 -4.73 -16.57
C SER A 146 9.98 -3.36 -16.65
N ALA A 147 9.31 -2.92 -15.59
CA ALA A 147 8.59 -1.65 -15.56
C ALA A 147 8.32 -1.12 -14.14
N THR A 148 7.93 0.15 -14.10
CA THR A 148 7.51 0.89 -12.91
C THR A 148 6.09 1.38 -13.10
N ALA A 149 5.24 1.15 -12.11
CA ALA A 149 3.86 1.62 -12.07
C ALA A 149 3.73 2.71 -11.00
N THR A 150 3.45 3.94 -11.41
CA THR A 150 3.48 5.12 -10.53
C THR A 150 2.11 5.79 -10.46
N VAL A 151 1.71 6.14 -9.24
CA VAL A 151 0.45 6.83 -8.95
C VAL A 151 0.70 8.00 -7.99
N HIS A 152 -0.22 8.97 -8.00
CA HIS A 152 -0.24 10.07 -7.04
C HIS A 152 -1.19 9.78 -5.86
N ASP A 153 -2.38 9.24 -6.13
CA ASP A 153 -3.34 8.77 -5.13
C ASP A 153 -4.17 7.62 -5.67
N GLY A 154 -4.71 6.76 -4.79
CA GLY A 154 -5.69 5.75 -5.19
C GLY A 154 -5.40 4.35 -4.68
N LEU A 155 -5.85 3.36 -5.44
CA LEU A 155 -5.84 1.94 -5.05
C LEU A 155 -5.25 1.11 -6.18
N ILE A 156 -4.00 0.72 -6.04
CA ILE A 156 -3.21 0.12 -7.10
C ILE A 156 -2.67 -1.24 -6.66
N GLY A 157 -2.25 -2.07 -7.60
CA GLY A 157 -1.52 -3.28 -7.26
C GLY A 157 -0.67 -3.79 -8.39
N ALA A 158 0.21 -4.70 -8.03
CA ALA A 158 1.10 -5.33 -8.97
C ALA A 158 1.40 -6.78 -8.57
N ARG A 159 1.67 -7.60 -9.59
CA ARG A 159 2.08 -8.98 -9.45
C ARG A 159 3.33 -9.25 -10.28
N GLN A 160 4.33 -9.83 -9.64
CA GLN A 160 5.53 -10.34 -10.29
C GLN A 160 5.48 -11.86 -10.31
N GLU A 161 5.48 -12.46 -11.49
CA GLU A 161 5.59 -13.90 -11.66
C GLU A 161 7.06 -14.33 -11.78
N ALA A 162 7.32 -15.61 -11.50
CA ALA A 162 8.67 -16.19 -11.59
C ALA A 162 9.23 -16.21 -13.02
N ASP A 163 8.38 -16.16 -14.04
CA ASP A 163 8.77 -16.09 -15.46
C ASP A 163 9.17 -14.67 -15.91
N GLY A 164 9.16 -13.70 -15.00
CA GLY A 164 9.47 -12.30 -15.29
C GLY A 164 8.25 -11.46 -15.70
N THR A 165 7.06 -12.06 -15.86
CA THR A 165 5.83 -11.33 -16.18
C THR A 165 5.45 -10.38 -15.05
N PHE A 166 5.30 -9.10 -15.37
CA PHE A 166 4.84 -8.08 -14.44
C PHE A 166 3.44 -7.62 -14.81
N THR A 167 2.50 -7.73 -13.88
CA THR A 167 1.11 -7.31 -14.10
C THR A 167 0.79 -6.19 -13.15
N CYS A 168 0.18 -5.11 -13.63
CA CYS A 168 -0.23 -3.97 -12.82
C CYS A 168 -1.70 -3.67 -13.02
N TRP A 169 -2.36 -3.12 -12.00
CA TRP A 169 -3.75 -2.71 -12.08
C TRP A 169 -4.05 -1.52 -11.17
N THR A 170 -5.13 -0.82 -11.49
CA THR A 170 -5.70 0.22 -10.64
C THR A 170 -7.20 0.00 -10.46
N ARG A 171 -7.69 0.26 -9.25
CA ARG A 171 -9.09 0.30 -8.86
C ARG A 171 -9.56 1.72 -8.55
N ALA A 172 -8.62 2.64 -8.32
CA ALA A 172 -8.84 4.06 -8.10
C ALA A 172 -7.54 4.82 -8.41
N GLY A 173 -7.66 6.02 -8.98
CA GLY A 173 -6.52 6.81 -9.44
C GLY A 173 -5.94 6.35 -10.78
N SER A 174 -5.31 7.27 -11.51
CA SER A 174 -4.59 6.99 -12.75
C SER A 174 -3.21 6.39 -12.45
N LEU A 175 -2.91 5.23 -13.02
CA LEU A 175 -1.63 4.54 -12.85
C LEU A 175 -0.80 4.64 -14.13
N PHE A 176 0.34 5.32 -14.06
CA PHE A 176 1.25 5.47 -15.18
C PHE A 176 2.26 4.34 -15.20
N LEU A 177 2.34 3.62 -16.32
CA LEU A 177 3.31 2.56 -16.55
C LEU A 177 4.50 3.10 -17.34
N VAL A 178 5.69 2.91 -16.80
CA VAL A 178 6.97 3.35 -17.36
C VAL A 178 7.84 2.13 -17.58
N ASP A 179 8.40 1.97 -18.79
CA ASP A 179 9.34 0.88 -19.08
C ASP A 179 10.73 1.13 -18.46
N SER A 180 11.61 0.13 -18.52
CA SER A 180 12.98 0.23 -17.97
C SER A 180 13.83 1.35 -18.60
N SER A 181 13.42 1.95 -19.72
CA SER A 181 14.10 3.08 -20.37
C SER A 181 13.61 4.44 -19.87
N GLY A 182 12.59 4.48 -19.01
CA GLY A 182 11.99 5.70 -18.49
C GLY A 182 10.87 6.26 -19.38
N ARG A 183 10.44 5.53 -20.41
CA ARG A 183 9.35 5.96 -21.30
C ARG A 183 8.01 5.49 -20.76
N ILE A 184 7.01 6.39 -20.75
CA ILE A 184 5.62 6.04 -20.45
C ILE A 184 5.10 5.12 -21.57
N ILE A 185 4.70 3.91 -21.20
CA ILE A 185 4.15 2.91 -22.12
C ILE A 185 2.63 2.79 -22.02
N SER A 186 2.04 3.25 -20.91
CA SER A 186 0.59 3.20 -20.70
C SER A 186 0.13 4.12 -19.58
N GLU A 187 -1.14 4.49 -19.62
CA GLU A 187 -1.89 5.02 -18.47
C GLU A 187 -3.09 4.10 -18.24
N LEU A 188 -3.20 3.53 -17.04
CA LEU A 188 -4.34 2.73 -16.63
C LEU A 188 -5.33 3.58 -15.85
N ASN A 189 -6.59 3.53 -16.27
CA ASN A 189 -7.73 4.12 -15.57
C ASN A 189 -8.32 3.14 -14.55
N PRO A 190 -9.04 3.61 -13.52
CA PRO A 190 -9.71 2.75 -12.55
C PRO A 190 -10.48 1.59 -13.19
N GLY A 191 -10.21 0.38 -12.73
CA GLY A 191 -10.79 -0.85 -13.29
C GLY A 191 -9.98 -1.46 -14.44
N GLN A 192 -8.80 -0.95 -14.76
CA GLN A 192 -7.91 -1.51 -15.79
C GLN A 192 -6.70 -2.22 -15.18
N MET A 193 -6.16 -3.16 -15.94
CA MET A 193 -4.87 -3.81 -15.74
C MET A 193 -4.07 -3.86 -17.05
N ASP A 194 -2.78 -4.12 -16.92
CA ASP A 194 -1.90 -4.43 -18.05
C ASP A 194 -0.84 -5.46 -17.64
N VAL A 195 -0.38 -6.23 -18.63
CA VAL A 195 0.66 -7.24 -18.49
C VAL A 195 1.89 -6.74 -19.24
N VAL A 196 2.88 -6.28 -18.48
CA VAL A 196 4.10 -5.69 -19.01
C VAL A 196 5.15 -6.77 -19.21
N LYS A 197 5.59 -6.91 -20.46
CA LYS A 197 6.72 -7.75 -20.87
C LYS A 197 7.71 -6.92 -21.66
N THR A 198 8.99 -7.06 -21.35
CA THR A 198 10.06 -6.32 -22.02
C THR A 198 10.00 -6.52 -23.54
N GLY A 199 9.93 -5.42 -24.29
CA GLY A 199 9.87 -5.44 -25.75
C GLY A 199 8.48 -5.73 -26.35
N GLN A 200 7.45 -5.98 -25.54
CA GLN A 200 6.07 -6.12 -26.02
C GLN A 200 5.30 -4.80 -25.81
N PRO A 201 4.35 -4.47 -26.71
CA PRO A 201 3.50 -3.30 -26.53
C PRO A 201 2.56 -3.48 -25.34
N SER A 202 2.23 -2.38 -24.66
CA SER A 202 1.18 -2.31 -23.63
C SER A 202 -0.19 -2.63 -24.24
N ASN A 203 -1.04 -3.37 -23.51
CA ASN A 203 -2.40 -3.66 -23.92
C ASN A 203 -3.37 -3.65 -22.72
N PRO A 204 -3.76 -2.44 -22.25
CA PRO A 204 -4.66 -2.30 -21.12
C PRO A 204 -6.01 -2.98 -21.35
N HIS A 205 -6.49 -3.71 -20.34
CA HIS A 205 -7.77 -4.41 -20.38
C HIS A 205 -8.45 -4.37 -19.02
N PRO A 206 -9.76 -4.70 -18.92
CA PRO A 206 -10.46 -4.69 -17.65
C PRO A 206 -9.82 -5.60 -16.59
N PHE A 207 -9.70 -5.09 -15.36
CA PHE A 207 -9.21 -5.80 -14.19
C PHE A 207 -10.35 -6.31 -13.32
N PHE A 208 -10.31 -7.59 -12.99
CA PHE A 208 -11.18 -8.20 -12.00
C PHE A 208 -10.32 -9.06 -11.06
N SER A 209 -10.37 -8.78 -9.77
CA SER A 209 -9.72 -9.65 -8.77
C SER A 209 -10.41 -11.01 -8.70
N ASN A 210 -11.71 -11.02 -8.94
CA ASN A 210 -12.58 -12.17 -9.15
C ASN A 210 -13.66 -11.79 -10.16
N ASP A 211 -14.11 -12.76 -10.95
CA ASP A 211 -15.21 -12.57 -11.90
C ASP A 211 -16.52 -12.18 -11.20
N SER A 212 -16.65 -12.43 -9.89
CA SER A 212 -17.79 -11.99 -9.11
C SER A 212 -17.43 -11.15 -7.90
N ALA A 213 -18.29 -10.16 -7.63
CA ALA A 213 -18.13 -9.21 -6.55
C ALA A 213 -19.47 -8.94 -5.84
N LEU A 214 -19.37 -8.59 -4.56
CA LEU A 214 -20.45 -8.08 -3.74
C LEU A 214 -20.23 -6.58 -3.58
N ARG A 215 -21.19 -5.78 -4.00
CA ARG A 215 -21.18 -4.32 -3.86
C ARG A 215 -22.24 -3.89 -2.87
N VAL A 216 -21.83 -3.13 -1.86
CA VAL A 216 -22.70 -2.48 -0.88
C VAL A 216 -22.64 -0.98 -1.12
N THR A 217 -23.80 -0.36 -1.28
CA THR A 217 -23.96 1.09 -1.39
C THR A 217 -24.89 1.59 -0.29
N THR A 218 -24.51 2.65 0.41
CA THR A 218 -25.30 3.23 1.49
C THR A 218 -25.46 4.74 1.30
N SER A 219 -26.47 5.32 1.95
CA SER A 219 -26.56 6.78 2.09
C SER A 219 -25.50 7.32 3.06
N LEU A 220 -25.30 8.64 3.09
CA LEU A 220 -24.41 9.32 4.04
C LEU A 220 -24.73 9.05 5.52
N ALA A 221 -25.94 8.59 5.83
CA ALA A 221 -26.37 8.32 7.19
C ALA A 221 -25.74 7.05 7.79
N VAL A 222 -25.15 6.17 6.97
CA VAL A 222 -24.61 4.87 7.42
C VAL A 222 -23.31 4.57 6.71
N VAL A 223 -22.27 4.20 7.47
CA VAL A 223 -21.03 3.68 6.92
C VAL A 223 -21.07 2.15 6.85
N PRO A 224 -20.73 1.53 5.70
CA PRO A 224 -20.70 0.08 5.55
C PRO A 224 -19.32 -0.50 5.88
N LEU A 225 -19.28 -1.60 6.62
CA LEU A 225 -18.08 -2.40 6.85
C LEU A 225 -18.42 -3.88 6.62
N ILE A 226 -17.68 -4.54 5.74
CA ILE A 226 -17.86 -5.94 5.39
C ILE A 226 -16.76 -6.76 6.06
N LEU A 227 -17.18 -7.73 6.88
CA LEU A 227 -16.33 -8.82 7.36
C LEU A 227 -16.45 -10.00 6.40
N MET A 228 -15.31 -10.46 5.88
CA MET A 228 -15.24 -11.58 4.96
C MET A 228 -15.62 -12.90 5.63
N ALA A 229 -15.91 -13.92 4.82
CA ALA A 229 -16.29 -15.24 5.29
C ALA A 229 -15.23 -15.95 6.16
N ASP A 230 -13.96 -15.56 6.05
CA ASP A 230 -12.88 -16.05 6.92
C ASP A 230 -12.88 -15.43 8.32
N LYS A 231 -13.75 -14.45 8.57
CA LYS A 231 -13.90 -13.71 9.84
C LYS A 231 -12.64 -12.98 10.29
N ALA A 232 -11.67 -12.78 9.40
CA ALA A 232 -10.40 -12.13 9.71
C ALA A 232 -10.25 -10.80 8.97
N ARG A 233 -10.64 -10.75 7.70
CA ARG A 233 -10.41 -9.58 6.84
C ARG A 233 -11.63 -8.69 6.75
N LEU A 234 -11.38 -7.38 6.72
CA LEU A 234 -12.38 -6.33 6.63
C LEU A 234 -12.20 -5.49 5.37
N ALA A 235 -13.31 -5.00 4.80
CA ALA A 235 -13.31 -3.95 3.79
C ALA A 235 -14.50 -3.01 4.00
N GLY A 236 -14.30 -1.71 3.86
CA GLY A 236 -15.33 -0.68 4.01
C GLY A 236 -14.85 0.46 4.90
N PHE A 237 -15.71 0.99 5.75
CA PHE A 237 -15.45 2.17 6.57
C PHE A 237 -15.55 1.82 8.06
N ALA A 238 -14.47 2.04 8.80
CA ALA A 238 -14.48 1.98 10.26
C ALA A 238 -15.07 3.25 10.89
N SER A 239 -14.97 4.36 10.16
CA SER A 239 -15.58 5.66 10.46
C SER A 239 -15.78 6.41 9.12
N PRO A 240 -16.48 7.55 9.08
CA PRO A 240 -16.62 8.35 7.86
C PRO A 240 -15.32 8.78 7.19
N ARG A 241 -14.20 8.77 7.94
CA ARG A 241 -12.88 9.18 7.45
C ARG A 241 -11.84 8.07 7.47
N SER A 242 -12.18 6.91 8.03
CA SER A 242 -11.24 5.80 8.23
C SER A 242 -11.70 4.63 7.35
N GLU A 243 -11.02 4.45 6.22
CA GLU A 243 -11.26 3.34 5.30
C GLU A 243 -10.47 2.12 5.74
N VAL A 244 -11.07 0.95 5.60
CA VAL A 244 -10.43 -0.35 5.81
C VAL A 244 -10.46 -1.09 4.48
N ASN A 245 -9.32 -1.59 4.04
CA ASN A 245 -9.24 -2.38 2.82
C ASN A 245 -8.19 -3.47 2.99
N GLN A 246 -8.56 -4.56 3.67
CA GLN A 246 -7.67 -5.70 3.93
C GLN A 246 -7.94 -6.87 2.97
N VAL A 247 -8.90 -6.69 2.06
CA VAL A 247 -9.37 -7.72 1.14
C VAL A 247 -8.80 -7.44 -0.25
N PHE A 248 -8.05 -8.39 -0.79
CA PHE A 248 -7.47 -8.24 -2.11
C PHE A 248 -8.52 -7.93 -3.18
N GLY A 249 -8.34 -6.80 -3.88
CA GLY A 249 -9.23 -6.35 -4.93
C GLY A 249 -10.58 -5.81 -4.46
N ALA A 250 -10.74 -5.58 -3.16
CA ALA A 250 -11.86 -4.80 -2.66
C ALA A 250 -11.66 -3.31 -2.94
N PHE A 251 -12.76 -2.57 -3.01
CA PHE A 251 -12.79 -1.13 -3.21
C PHE A 251 -13.66 -0.50 -2.14
N THR A 252 -13.18 0.61 -1.60
CA THR A 252 -13.89 1.44 -0.61
C THR A 252 -13.81 2.86 -1.12
N GLY A 253 -14.93 3.58 -1.09
CA GLY A 253 -14.94 4.98 -1.49
C GLY A 253 -16.32 5.62 -1.37
N LEU A 254 -16.46 6.79 -1.99
CA LEU A 254 -17.72 7.53 -2.07
C LEU A 254 -18.37 7.33 -3.43
N THR A 255 -19.70 7.33 -3.43
CA THR A 255 -20.52 7.42 -4.64
C THR A 255 -20.56 8.86 -5.15
N GLU A 256 -20.97 9.06 -6.40
CA GLU A 256 -21.19 10.40 -6.97
C GLU A 256 -22.22 11.22 -6.18
N GLN A 257 -23.21 10.56 -5.56
CA GLN A 257 -24.21 11.21 -4.71
C GLN A 257 -23.73 11.45 -3.27
N GLY A 258 -22.46 11.17 -2.96
CA GLY A 258 -21.86 11.35 -1.65
C GLY A 258 -22.13 10.23 -0.64
N GLY A 259 -22.96 9.23 -0.96
CA GLY A 259 -23.08 8.01 -0.16
C GLY A 259 -21.80 7.16 -0.18
N TYR A 260 -21.76 6.07 0.60
CA TYR A 260 -20.58 5.19 0.66
C TYR A 260 -20.75 4.00 -0.27
N ILE A 261 -19.62 3.50 -0.78
CA ILE A 261 -19.56 2.27 -1.57
C ILE A 261 -18.43 1.38 -1.05
N THR A 262 -18.74 0.09 -0.91
CA THR A 262 -17.77 -0.96 -0.63
C THR A 262 -18.02 -2.12 -1.56
N GLU A 263 -16.99 -2.59 -2.25
CA GLU A 263 -17.05 -3.75 -3.13
C GLU A 263 -15.99 -4.76 -2.69
N VAL A 264 -16.35 -6.03 -2.57
CA VAL A 264 -15.43 -7.13 -2.23
C VAL A 264 -15.60 -8.29 -3.20
N PRO A 265 -14.56 -9.11 -3.43
CA PRO A 265 -14.70 -10.43 -4.04
C PRO A 265 -15.84 -11.28 -3.46
N ALA A 266 -16.63 -11.90 -4.33
CA ALA A 266 -17.77 -12.74 -3.93
C ALA A 266 -17.82 -14.08 -4.68
N GLY A 267 -16.67 -14.61 -5.09
CA GLY A 267 -16.57 -15.91 -5.74
C GLY A 267 -16.61 -17.11 -4.78
N ILE A 268 -16.95 -16.92 -3.52
CA ILE A 268 -17.05 -17.98 -2.51
C ILE A 268 -18.50 -18.13 -2.03
N ALA A 269 -18.96 -19.38 -1.91
CA ALA A 269 -20.29 -19.72 -1.39
C ALA A 269 -20.28 -19.74 0.15
N ALA A 270 -20.00 -18.59 0.76
CA ALA A 270 -19.89 -18.44 2.20
C ALA A 270 -20.50 -17.13 2.68
N PRO A 271 -20.98 -17.06 3.94
CA PRO A 271 -21.64 -15.86 4.44
C PRO A 271 -20.64 -14.72 4.63
N PHE A 272 -21.03 -13.54 4.17
CA PHE A 272 -20.39 -12.27 4.48
C PHE A 272 -21.20 -11.59 5.57
N THR A 273 -20.54 -10.83 6.44
CA THR A 273 -21.23 -10.02 7.46
C THR A 273 -21.10 -8.56 7.09
N LEU A 274 -22.23 -7.88 6.87
CA LEU A 274 -22.27 -6.44 6.69
C LEU A 274 -22.66 -5.78 8.01
N ILE A 275 -21.80 -4.88 8.45
CA ILE A 275 -22.00 -4.00 9.60
C ILE A 275 -22.31 -2.61 9.06
N ALA A 276 -23.39 -2.02 9.55
CA ALA A 276 -23.87 -0.69 9.22
C ALA A 276 -23.80 0.17 10.49
N GLU A 277 -22.96 1.20 10.52
CA GLU A 277 -22.86 2.12 11.65
C GLU A 277 -23.51 3.48 11.33
N GLY A 278 -24.45 3.91 12.18
CA GLY A 278 -25.20 5.14 12.01
C GLY A 278 -24.36 6.39 12.26
N GLN A 279 -24.28 7.29 11.28
CA GLN A 279 -23.62 8.59 11.38
C GLN A 279 -24.58 9.71 11.79
N ALA A 280 -25.87 9.50 11.57
CA ALA A 280 -26.96 10.35 12.02
C ALA A 280 -28.16 9.48 12.43
N SER A 281 -28.99 10.00 13.33
CA SER A 281 -30.25 9.34 13.67
C SER A 281 -31.29 9.59 12.56
N GLY A 282 -31.92 8.53 12.07
CA GLY A 282 -32.95 8.66 11.03
C GLY A 282 -33.12 7.41 10.17
N PRO A 283 -33.88 7.53 9.08
CA PRO A 283 -34.01 6.45 8.11
C PRO A 283 -32.71 6.25 7.34
N PHE A 284 -32.44 5.02 6.95
CA PHE A 284 -31.32 4.67 6.07
C PHE A 284 -31.75 3.65 5.01
N GLU A 285 -30.96 3.60 3.93
CA GLU A 285 -31.08 2.59 2.88
C GLU A 285 -29.70 2.01 2.59
N VAL A 286 -29.68 0.69 2.38
CA VAL A 286 -28.52 -0.09 1.96
C VAL A 286 -28.92 -0.88 0.73
N THR A 287 -28.20 -0.69 -0.37
CA THR A 287 -28.29 -1.53 -1.55
C THR A 287 -27.16 -2.54 -1.54
N ILE A 288 -27.48 -3.81 -1.70
CA ILE A 288 -26.55 -4.93 -1.81
C ILE A 288 -26.72 -5.52 -3.20
N ALA A 289 -25.66 -5.52 -4.01
CA ALA A 289 -25.68 -6.02 -5.38
C ALA A 289 -24.63 -7.11 -5.58
N GLY A 290 -25.02 -8.17 -6.28
CA GLY A 290 -24.12 -9.20 -6.79
C GLY A 290 -23.73 -8.84 -8.21
N LEU A 291 -22.43 -8.86 -8.50
CA LEU A 291 -21.88 -8.50 -9.80
C LEU A 291 -21.17 -9.70 -10.44
N HIS A 292 -21.27 -9.82 -11.76
CA HIS A 292 -20.42 -10.71 -12.56
C HIS A 292 -19.76 -9.92 -13.69
N LYS A 293 -18.43 -9.91 -13.73
CA LYS A 293 -17.60 -9.12 -14.66
C LYS A 293 -18.03 -7.65 -14.71
N GLY A 294 -18.30 -7.09 -13.53
CA GLY A 294 -18.76 -5.71 -13.33
C GLY A 294 -20.25 -5.46 -13.59
N ALA A 295 -20.97 -6.39 -14.21
CA ALA A 295 -22.40 -6.25 -14.48
C ALA A 295 -23.25 -6.75 -13.29
N PRO A 296 -24.28 -6.00 -12.85
CA PRO A 296 -25.18 -6.47 -11.80
C PRO A 296 -26.02 -7.65 -12.27
N VAL A 297 -26.02 -8.73 -11.48
CA VAL A 297 -26.84 -9.93 -11.73
C VAL A 297 -27.99 -10.08 -10.73
N SER A 298 -27.83 -9.49 -9.54
CA SER A 298 -28.85 -9.49 -8.49
C SER A 298 -28.71 -8.26 -7.60
N GLN A 299 -29.81 -7.84 -6.98
CA GLN A 299 -29.83 -6.72 -6.06
C GLN A 299 -30.88 -6.95 -4.98
N GLN A 300 -30.54 -6.60 -3.75
CA GLN A 300 -31.46 -6.51 -2.62
C GLN A 300 -31.32 -5.14 -1.97
N ARG A 301 -32.45 -4.53 -1.62
CA ARG A 301 -32.49 -3.28 -0.86
C ARG A 301 -32.97 -3.56 0.55
N LEU A 302 -32.25 -3.03 1.52
CA LEU A 302 -32.59 -3.06 2.93
C LEU A 302 -32.76 -1.62 3.40
N SER A 303 -33.74 -1.37 4.25
CA SER A 303 -33.96 -0.07 4.86
C SER A 303 -34.42 -0.24 6.30
N GLY A 304 -34.32 0.84 7.06
CA GLY A 304 -34.72 0.86 8.46
C GLY A 304 -34.46 2.23 9.06
N THR A 305 -34.48 2.29 10.39
CA THR A 305 -34.03 3.44 11.16
C THR A 305 -32.81 3.05 11.98
N ILE A 306 -31.90 4.01 12.17
CA ILE A 306 -30.68 3.83 12.95
C ILE A 306 -30.45 5.07 13.79
N LYS A 307 -29.85 4.92 14.97
CA LYS A 307 -29.37 6.03 15.79
C LYS A 307 -27.92 6.33 15.46
N LYS A 308 -27.48 7.57 15.70
CA LYS A 308 -26.06 7.91 15.64
C LYS A 308 -25.26 7.01 16.61
N GLY A 309 -24.21 6.37 16.11
CA GLY A 309 -23.34 5.43 16.83
C GLY A 309 -23.91 4.02 17.03
N GLU A 310 -25.17 3.77 16.64
CA GLU A 310 -25.73 2.43 16.65
C GLU A 310 -25.14 1.61 15.51
N ARG A 311 -24.92 0.31 15.78
CA ARG A 311 -24.46 -0.65 14.79
C ARG A 311 -25.55 -1.67 14.55
N LEU A 312 -25.82 -1.90 13.27
CA LEU A 312 -26.69 -2.95 12.79
C LEU A 312 -25.87 -3.95 11.98
N VAL A 313 -26.25 -5.22 12.03
CA VAL A 313 -25.58 -6.30 11.32
C VAL A 313 -26.56 -7.10 10.48
N THR A 314 -26.14 -7.51 9.29
CA THR A 314 -26.84 -8.47 8.43
C THR A 314 -25.86 -9.50 7.88
N THR A 315 -26.35 -10.70 7.62
CA THR A 315 -25.60 -11.75 6.93
C THR A 315 -26.03 -11.80 5.47
N ILE A 316 -25.05 -11.78 4.57
CA ILE A 316 -25.23 -11.85 3.13
C ILE A 316 -24.72 -13.21 2.66
N MET A 317 -25.56 -13.96 1.95
CA MET A 317 -25.23 -15.24 1.34
C MET A 317 -25.28 -15.12 -0.19
N PRO A 318 -24.12 -15.08 -0.88
CA PRO A 318 -24.07 -15.21 -2.32
C PRO A 318 -24.55 -16.58 -2.78
N GLN A 319 -25.26 -16.60 -3.91
CA GLN A 319 -25.62 -17.81 -4.62
C GLN A 319 -24.75 -17.90 -5.87
N LEU A 320 -23.95 -18.96 -5.97
CA LEU A 320 -23.04 -19.19 -7.09
C LEU A 320 -23.64 -20.20 -8.07
N ASP A 321 -23.30 -20.05 -9.34
CA ASP A 321 -23.55 -21.07 -10.36
C ASP A 321 -22.74 -22.33 -10.02
N GLY A 322 -23.44 -23.46 -9.83
CA GLY A 322 -22.82 -24.74 -9.48
C GLY A 322 -21.76 -25.21 -10.48
N ALA A 323 -21.82 -24.78 -11.74
CA ALA A 323 -20.81 -25.12 -12.74
C ALA A 323 -19.47 -24.39 -12.53
N THR A 324 -19.47 -23.24 -11.85
CA THR A 324 -18.27 -22.40 -11.68
C THR A 324 -17.87 -22.23 -10.20
N ALA A 325 -18.73 -22.62 -9.26
CA ALA A 325 -18.52 -22.45 -7.82
C ALA A 325 -17.24 -23.13 -7.26
N GLY A 326 -16.67 -24.09 -7.99
CA GLY A 326 -15.44 -24.78 -7.60
C GLY A 326 -14.15 -23.94 -7.76
N GLU A 327 -14.17 -22.88 -8.56
CA GLU A 327 -13.02 -22.01 -8.78
C GLU A 327 -13.35 -20.58 -8.33
N PRO A 328 -12.93 -20.15 -7.13
CA PRO A 328 -13.34 -18.87 -6.57
C PRO A 328 -13.05 -17.66 -7.45
N LYS A 329 -11.97 -17.68 -8.25
CA LYS A 329 -11.61 -16.55 -9.12
C LYS A 329 -12.56 -16.35 -10.28
N THR A 330 -13.14 -17.42 -10.81
CA THR A 330 -14.01 -17.40 -12.00
C THR A 330 -15.46 -17.72 -11.67
N ALA A 331 -15.76 -18.03 -10.41
CA ALA A 331 -17.09 -18.33 -9.93
C ALA A 331 -18.07 -17.20 -10.28
N ARG A 332 -19.20 -17.58 -10.85
CA ARG A 332 -20.27 -16.69 -11.24
C ARG A 332 -21.31 -16.63 -10.14
N ILE A 333 -21.50 -15.45 -9.56
CA ILE A 333 -22.68 -15.16 -8.75
C ILE A 333 -23.91 -15.08 -9.66
N VAL A 334 -25.01 -15.70 -9.21
CA VAL A 334 -26.30 -15.71 -9.91
C VAL A 334 -27.41 -15.08 -9.07
N GLY A 335 -27.18 -14.93 -7.77
CA GLY A 335 -28.12 -14.35 -6.81
C GLY A 335 -27.43 -14.02 -5.49
N LEU A 336 -28.16 -13.36 -4.60
CA LEU A 336 -27.76 -13.18 -3.21
C LEU A 336 -29.01 -13.08 -2.34
N THR A 337 -28.84 -13.38 -1.06
CA THR A 337 -29.85 -13.12 -0.03
C THR A 337 -29.19 -12.46 1.16
N ALA A 338 -29.84 -11.48 1.75
CA ALA A 338 -29.44 -10.83 2.98
C ALA A 338 -30.55 -10.94 4.03
N THR A 339 -30.18 -11.24 5.27
CA THR A 339 -31.13 -11.27 6.39
C THR A 339 -31.57 -9.85 6.76
N PRO A 340 -32.70 -9.67 7.46
CA PRO A 340 -33.02 -8.38 8.07
C PRO A 340 -31.90 -7.92 9.01
N PHE A 341 -31.69 -6.61 9.11
CA PHE A 341 -30.74 -6.03 10.06
C PHE A 341 -31.13 -6.37 11.51
N GLN A 342 -30.14 -6.69 12.32
CA GLN A 342 -30.26 -6.87 13.77
C GLN A 342 -29.31 -5.92 14.49
N PRO A 343 -29.62 -5.46 15.71
CA PRO A 343 -28.67 -4.73 16.53
C PRO A 343 -27.38 -5.53 16.76
N MET A 344 -26.24 -4.85 16.75
CA MET A 344 -24.94 -5.42 17.07
C MET A 344 -24.36 -4.75 18.31
N ASP A 345 -24.17 -5.53 19.36
CA ASP A 345 -23.50 -5.09 20.57
C ASP A 345 -21.99 -5.41 20.52
N GLY A 346 -21.19 -4.56 21.17
CA GLY A 346 -19.75 -4.81 21.35
C GLY A 346 -18.83 -4.17 20.30
N PRO A 347 -17.54 -4.52 20.33
CA PRO A 347 -16.53 -3.95 19.43
C PRO A 347 -16.74 -4.44 17.98
N LEU A 348 -16.13 -3.74 17.02
CA LEU A 348 -16.06 -4.24 15.65
C LEU A 348 -15.29 -5.58 15.63
N PRO A 349 -15.77 -6.57 14.87
CA PRO A 349 -15.05 -7.84 14.70
C PRO A 349 -13.83 -7.65 13.79
N GLY A 350 -12.86 -8.55 13.90
CA GLY A 350 -11.61 -8.53 13.11
C GLY A 350 -10.52 -7.64 13.70
N VAL A 351 -9.35 -7.64 13.08
CA VAL A 351 -8.23 -6.78 13.49
C VAL A 351 -8.29 -5.50 12.68
N LEU A 352 -8.70 -4.40 13.30
CA LEU A 352 -8.71 -3.09 12.66
C LEU A 352 -7.28 -2.53 12.64
N LEU A 353 -6.64 -2.55 11.48
CA LEU A 353 -5.36 -1.90 11.27
C LEU A 353 -5.62 -0.60 10.50
N LEU A 354 -5.69 0.50 11.24
CA LEU A 354 -5.75 1.85 10.67
C LEU A 354 -4.34 2.41 10.56
N SER A 355 -4.17 3.35 9.62
CA SER A 355 -2.95 4.14 9.61
C SER A 355 -2.89 5.03 10.87
N PRO A 356 -1.70 5.41 11.40
CA PRO A 356 -1.58 6.25 12.60
C PRO A 356 -2.28 7.61 12.53
N TRP A 357 -2.71 8.02 11.33
CA TRP A 357 -3.36 9.29 11.04
C TRP A 357 -4.87 9.17 10.86
N GLU A 358 -5.44 7.98 11.01
CA GLU A 358 -6.88 7.64 10.94
C GLU A 358 -7.43 7.13 12.28
#